data_AF-A0A7V5Y537-F1
#
_entry.id   AF-A0A7V5Y537-F1
#
_cell.length_a   1.000
_cell.length_b   1.000
_cell.length_c   1.000
_cell.angle_alpha   90.00
_cell.angle_beta   90.00
_cell.angle_gamma   90.00
#
_symmetry.space_group_name_H-M   'P 1'
#
loop_
_entity.id
_entity.type
_entity.pdbx_description
1 polymer ?
#
loop_
_entity_poly.entity_id
_entity_poly.type
_entity_poly.pdbx_seq_one_letter_code
_entity_poly.pdbx_strand_id
1 'polypeptide(L)'
;MRASGSQRLSLKRQVLEEIFNGFQRTGRAVFTNQDVKRVCQRVGFGNPFDATKVDTKDILPDIMRQHGYCIAHLGRGRHWFIQELCHWFHDFEPISKD
;
A
#
# COMPACT_ATOMS: atom_id res chain seq x y z
N MET A 1 -23.38 -10.95 10.64
CA MET A 1 -23.66 -9.49 10.67
C MET A 1 -22.97 -8.86 9.48
N ARG A 2 -23.71 -8.10 8.66
CA ARG A 2 -23.18 -7.46 7.44
C ARG A 2 -22.55 -6.11 7.82
N ALA A 3 -21.27 -5.94 7.55
CA ALA A 3 -20.66 -4.62 7.40
C ALA A 3 -20.29 -4.43 5.92
N SER A 4 -21.30 -4.19 5.10
CA SER A 4 -21.12 -3.73 3.72
C SER A 4 -21.30 -2.22 3.69
N GLY A 5 -20.38 -1.50 4.32
CA GLY A 5 -20.18 -0.09 4.05
C GLY A 5 -19.13 0.02 2.95
N SER A 6 -19.52 0.31 1.72
CA SER A 6 -18.56 0.69 0.67
C SER A 6 -17.99 2.06 1.03
N GLN A 7 -17.02 2.07 1.94
CA GLN A 7 -16.30 3.27 2.32
C GLN A 7 -15.37 3.59 1.15
N ARG A 8 -15.59 4.74 0.49
CA ARG A 8 -14.77 5.19 -0.64
C ARG A 8 -13.30 5.16 -0.22
N LEU A 9 -12.49 4.34 -0.89
CA LEU A 9 -11.06 4.24 -0.63
C LEU A 9 -10.41 5.63 -0.71
N SER A 10 -9.46 5.92 0.17
CA SER A 10 -8.63 7.13 0.04
C SER A 10 -7.87 7.09 -1.28
N LEU A 11 -7.53 8.26 -1.84
CA LEU A 11 -6.74 8.32 -3.09
C LEU A 11 -5.41 7.58 -2.97
N LYS A 12 -4.77 7.62 -1.79
CA LYS A 12 -3.55 6.86 -1.50
C LYS A 12 -3.77 5.35 -1.61
N ARG A 13 -4.86 4.84 -1.02
CA ARG A 13 -5.26 3.42 -1.14
C ARG A 13 -5.53 3.04 -2.59
N GLN A 14 -6.24 3.88 -3.34
CA GLN A 14 -6.51 3.64 -4.76
C GLN A 14 -5.22 3.57 -5.58
N VAL A 15 -4.25 4.46 -5.34
CA VAL A 15 -2.93 4.42 -6.00
C VAL A 15 -2.22 3.10 -5.71
N LEU A 16 -2.13 2.72 -4.43
CA LEU A 16 -1.46 1.48 -4.03
C LEU A 16 -2.13 0.24 -4.65
N GLU A 17 -3.46 0.20 -4.65
CA GLU A 17 -4.24 -0.89 -5.22
C GLU A 17 -4.01 -1.01 -6.73
N GLU A 18 -3.99 0.11 -7.45
CA GLU A 18 -3.80 0.09 -8.91
C GLU A 18 -2.37 -0.34 -9.30
N ILE A 19 -1.35 0.05 -8.54
CA ILE A 19 0.02 -0.45 -8.74
C ILE A 19 0.09 -1.95 -8.43
N PHE A 20 -0.52 -2.39 -7.33
CA PHE A 20 -0.53 -3.80 -6.92
C PHE A 20 -1.27 -4.70 -7.92
N ASN A 21 -2.40 -4.25 -8.46
CA ASN A 21 -3.10 -4.93 -9.56
C ASN A 21 -2.22 -5.04 -10.81
N GLY A 22 -1.33 -4.07 -11.05
CA GLY A 22 -0.30 -4.14 -12.09
C GLY A 22 0.72 -5.24 -11.83
N PHE A 23 1.19 -5.36 -10.60
CA PHE A 23 2.04 -6.46 -10.16
C PHE A 23 1.35 -7.82 -10.37
N GLN A 24 0.11 -8.00 -9.89
CA GLN A 24 -0.61 -9.28 -10.01
C GLN A 24 -0.79 -9.73 -11.47
N ARG A 25 -0.98 -8.79 -12.39
CA ARG A 25 -1.10 -9.10 -13.84
C ARG A 25 0.22 -9.45 -14.50
N THR A 26 1.33 -8.92 -14.03
CA THR A 26 2.63 -9.00 -14.73
C THR A 26 3.67 -9.89 -14.03
N GLY A 27 3.45 -10.23 -12.76
CA GLY A 27 4.43 -10.89 -11.91
C GLY A 27 5.63 -10.02 -11.52
N ARG A 28 5.69 -8.76 -11.96
CA ARG A 28 6.82 -7.85 -11.67
C ARG A 28 6.67 -7.23 -10.30
N ALA A 29 7.34 -7.82 -9.30
CA ALA A 29 7.24 -7.37 -7.92
C ALA A 29 7.95 -6.01 -7.66
N VAL A 30 8.90 -5.62 -8.52
CA VAL A 30 9.60 -4.33 -8.43
C VAL A 30 8.93 -3.27 -9.31
N PHE A 31 8.70 -2.09 -8.73
CA PHE A 31 8.16 -0.92 -9.43
C PHE A 31 8.97 0.34 -9.10
N THR A 32 8.79 1.39 -9.90
CA THR A 32 9.61 2.60 -9.86
C THR A 32 8.80 3.86 -9.52
N ASN A 33 9.50 4.94 -9.17
CA ASN A 33 8.88 6.26 -9.03
C ASN A 33 8.11 6.70 -10.28
N GLN A 34 8.52 6.27 -11.48
CA GLN A 34 7.81 6.62 -12.70
C GLN A 34 6.46 5.90 -12.80
N ASP A 35 6.40 4.66 -12.33
CA ASP A 35 5.14 3.91 -12.24
C ASP A 35 4.20 4.58 -11.23
N VAL A 36 4.71 4.95 -10.06
CA VAL A 36 3.95 5.67 -9.02
C VAL A 36 3.40 7.00 -9.56
N LYS A 37 4.25 7.83 -10.19
CA LYS A 37 3.82 9.11 -10.77
C LYS A 37 2.70 8.94 -11.80
N ARG A 38 2.81 7.94 -12.67
CA ARG A 38 1.78 7.66 -13.69
C ARG A 38 0.45 7.30 -13.06
N VAL A 39 0.47 6.44 -12.03
CA VAL A 39 -0.75 6.05 -11.31
C VAL A 39 -1.34 7.25 -10.55
N CYS A 40 -0.52 8.01 -9.84
CA CYS A 40 -0.96 9.22 -9.13
C CYS A 40 -1.64 10.22 -10.06
N GLN A 41 -1.12 10.43 -11.27
CA GLN A 41 -1.75 11.31 -12.27
C GLN A 41 -3.14 10.81 -12.69
N ARG A 42 -3.32 9.50 -12.92
CA ARG A 42 -4.63 8.94 -13.28
C ARG A 42 -5.64 9.01 -12.13
N VAL A 43 -5.20 8.74 -10.90
CA VAL A 43 -6.05 8.73 -9.70
C VAL A 43 -6.33 10.15 -9.18
N GLY A 44 -5.47 11.13 -9.51
CA GLY A 44 -5.54 12.49 -8.99
C GLY A 44 -4.88 12.66 -7.61
N PHE A 45 -3.90 11.83 -7.26
CA PHE A 45 -3.15 11.94 -6.00
C PHE A 45 -2.01 12.96 -6.13
N GLY A 46 -2.04 14.03 -5.32
CA GLY A 46 -1.16 15.19 -5.50
C GLY A 46 0.34 14.95 -5.26
N ASN A 47 0.71 14.06 -4.33
CA ASN A 47 2.12 13.85 -3.96
C ASN A 47 2.59 12.40 -4.20
N PRO A 48 3.18 12.09 -5.37
CA PRO A 48 3.68 10.75 -5.68
C PRO A 48 4.74 10.22 -4.70
N PHE A 49 5.50 11.09 -4.04
CA PHE A 49 6.54 10.67 -3.09
C PHE A 49 5.99 10.19 -1.75
N ASP A 50 4.73 10.53 -1.45
CA ASP A 50 4.04 10.04 -0.26
C ASP A 50 3.26 8.74 -0.53
N ALA A 51 2.90 8.47 -1.78
CA ALA A 51 1.96 7.40 -2.13
C ALA A 51 2.40 6.01 -1.64
N THR A 52 3.71 5.74 -1.60
CA THR A 52 4.26 4.43 -1.18
C THR A 52 4.77 4.39 0.25
N LYS A 53 4.68 5.50 1.00
CA LYS A 53 5.04 5.54 2.42
C LYS A 53 3.84 5.11 3.25
N VAL A 54 3.98 4.05 4.02
CA VAL A 54 2.87 3.41 4.72
C VAL A 54 3.29 3.16 6.16
N ASP A 55 2.77 3.98 7.08
CA ASP A 55 3.16 3.92 8.49
C ASP A 55 2.34 2.89 9.27
N THR A 56 1.14 2.55 8.81
CA THR A 56 0.27 1.54 9.43
C THR A 56 -0.34 0.61 8.39
N LYS A 57 -0.57 -0.66 8.75
CA LYS A 57 -1.20 -1.65 7.86
C LYS A 57 -2.61 -1.25 7.41
N ASP A 58 -3.29 -0.39 8.18
CA ASP A 58 -4.62 0.11 7.84
C ASP A 58 -4.67 0.99 6.60
N ILE A 59 -3.53 1.58 6.22
CA ILE A 59 -3.37 2.38 5.00
C ILE A 59 -3.23 1.47 3.77
N LEU A 60 -2.86 0.19 3.92
CA LEU A 60 -2.74 -0.71 2.78
C LEU A 60 -4.12 -1.06 2.19
N PRO A 61 -4.22 -1.24 0.86
CA PRO A 61 -5.37 -1.85 0.21
C PRO A 61 -5.72 -3.22 0.81
N ASP A 62 -7.00 -3.57 0.79
CA ASP A 62 -7.46 -4.86 1.35
C ASP A 62 -6.81 -6.04 0.65
N ILE A 63 -6.64 -5.96 -0.67
CA ILE A 63 -5.97 -7.00 -1.45
C ILE A 63 -4.51 -7.22 -0.99
N MET A 64 -3.78 -6.16 -0.63
CA MET A 64 -2.43 -6.32 -0.11
C MET A 64 -2.45 -6.96 1.28
N ARG A 65 -3.36 -6.53 2.15
CA ARG A 65 -3.51 -7.09 3.50
C ARG A 65 -3.87 -8.56 3.49
N GLN A 66 -4.87 -8.94 2.70
CA GLN A 66 -5.36 -10.31 2.60
C GLN A 66 -4.29 -11.26 2.07
N HIS A 67 -3.43 -10.78 1.18
CA HIS A 67 -2.33 -11.56 0.63
C HIS A 67 -1.00 -11.40 1.38
N GLY A 68 -0.97 -10.66 2.50
CA GLY A 68 0.22 -10.51 3.35
C GLY A 68 1.33 -9.64 2.75
N TYR A 69 1.01 -8.73 1.84
CA TYR A 69 1.99 -7.88 1.16
C TYR A 69 2.21 -6.52 1.83
N CYS A 70 3.45 -6.05 1.81
CA CYS A 70 3.86 -4.67 2.10
C CYS A 70 4.88 -4.18 1.06
N ILE A 71 5.39 -2.95 1.24
CA ILE A 71 6.31 -2.30 0.30
C ILE A 71 7.64 -2.03 0.97
N ALA A 72 8.72 -2.55 0.38
CA ALA A 72 10.10 -2.23 0.72
C ALA A 72 10.64 -1.15 -0.22
N HIS A 73 11.22 -0.07 0.33
CA HIS A 73 11.92 0.95 -0.44
C HIS A 73 13.37 0.54 -0.68
N LEU A 74 13.73 0.23 -1.93
CA LEU A 74 15.07 -0.24 -2.31
C LEU A 74 16.07 0.89 -2.59
N GLY A 75 15.63 2.14 -2.41
CA GLY A 75 16.40 3.32 -2.81
C GLY A 75 16.45 3.54 -4.33
N ARG A 76 17.05 4.66 -4.75
CA ARG A 76 17.17 5.09 -6.16
C ARG A 76 15.84 5.08 -6.93
N GLY A 77 14.75 5.36 -6.23
CA GLY A 77 13.40 5.39 -6.79
C GLY A 77 12.80 4.03 -7.15
N ARG A 78 13.31 2.93 -6.57
CA ARG A 78 12.77 1.57 -6.72
C ARG A 78 12.10 1.09 -5.45
N HIS A 79 11.07 0.27 -5.62
CA HIS A 79 10.21 -0.27 -4.57
C HIS A 79 9.92 -1.74 -4.88
N TRP A 80 9.72 -2.57 -3.86
CA TRP A 80 9.44 -3.99 -4.01
C TRP A 80 8.24 -4.40 -3.16
N PHE A 81 7.28 -5.09 -3.76
CA PHE A 81 6.27 -5.83 -3.02
C PHE A 81 6.88 -7.08 -2.39
N ILE A 82 6.78 -7.17 -1.06
CA ILE A 82 7.25 -8.32 -0.28
C ILE A 82 6.10 -8.88 0.56
N GLN A 83 6.09 -10.19 0.78
CA GLN A 83 5.00 -10.88 1.48
C GLN A 83 5.31 -11.04 2.98
N GLU A 84 5.68 -9.93 3.63
CA GLU A 84 6.21 -9.90 5.00
C GLU A 84 5.36 -8.99 5.92
N LEU A 85 4.08 -8.79 5.60
CA LEU A 85 3.21 -7.86 6.31
C LEU A 85 3.15 -8.13 7.82
N CYS A 86 3.13 -9.41 8.23
CA CYS A 86 3.10 -9.82 9.63
C CYS A 86 4.40 -9.54 10.41
N HIS A 87 5.52 -9.32 9.71
CA HIS A 87 6.82 -9.04 10.32
C HIS A 87 7.16 -7.56 10.32
N TRP A 88 6.60 -6.78 9.39
CA TRP A 88 6.95 -5.37 9.19
C TRP A 88 6.06 -4.37 9.94
N PHE A 89 4.83 -4.76 10.28
CA PHE A 89 3.91 -3.91 11.01
C PHE A 89 3.62 -4.50 12.38
N HIS A 90 3.94 -3.75 13.43
CA HIS A 90 3.72 -4.16 14.81
C HIS A 90 2.31 -3.77 15.26
N ASP A 91 1.63 -4.72 15.90
CA ASP A 91 0.47 -4.41 16.73
C ASP A 91 0.98 -4.02 18.11
N PHE A 92 0.76 -2.76 18.48
CA PHE A 92 1.09 -2.27 19.81
C PHE A 92 0.02 -2.70 20.80
N GLU A 93 0.44 -3.01 22.01
CA GLU A 93 -0.48 -3.26 23.12
C GLU A 93 -1.18 -1.96 23.57
N PRO A 94 -2.42 -2.03 24.08
CA PRO A 94 -3.07 -0.87 24.69
C PRO A 94 -2.24 -0.34 25.85
N ILE A 95 -2.07 0.98 25.91
CA ILE A 95 -1.41 1.62 27.06
C ILE A 95 -2.39 1.56 28.24
N SER A 96 -2.04 0.80 29.29
CA SER A 96 -2.72 0.88 30.58
C SER A 96 -2.32 2.17 31.29
N LYS A 97 -3.28 2.85 31.92
CA LYS A 97 -2.97 3.85 32.93
C LYS A 97 -2.80 3.12 34.26
N ASP A 98 -1.67 3.32 34.91
CA ASP A 98 -1.50 2.98 36.33
C ASP A 98 -2.40 3.87 37.21
#